data_AF-A0A6B3H1Z9-F1
#
_entry.id   AF-A0A6B3H1Z9-F1
#
_cell.length_a   1.000
_cell.length_b   1.000
_cell.length_c   1.000
_cell.angle_alpha   90.00
_cell.angle_beta   90.00
_cell.angle_gamma   90.00
#
_symmetry.space_group_name_H-M   'P 1'
#
loop_
_entity.id
_entity.type
_entity.pdbx_description
1 polymer ?
#
loop_
_entity_poly.entity_id
_entity_poly.type
_entity_poly.pdbx_seq_one_letter_code
_entity_poly.pdbx_strand_id
1 'polypeptide(L)' 'MSAAQYPAVSVIMPVLNEERHLRNSVRHILEQEYAGEMEVVIALGPSADRTDEIAAELVAEDPR' A
#
# COMPACT_ATOMS: atom_id res chain seq x y z
N MET A 1 13.23 19.38 -24.27
CA MET A 1 13.31 18.01 -23.73
C MET A 1 11.90 17.63 -23.32
N SER A 2 11.35 16.54 -23.85
CA SER A 2 10.11 15.99 -23.30
C SER A 2 10.40 15.58 -21.86
N ALA A 3 9.63 16.08 -20.90
CA ALA A 3 9.71 15.59 -19.53
C ALA A 3 9.45 14.07 -19.59
N ALA A 4 10.29 13.28 -18.92
CA ALA A 4 10.04 11.85 -18.79
C ALA A 4 8.65 11.70 -18.16
N GLN A 5 7.71 11.11 -18.90
CA GLN A 5 6.37 10.84 -18.39
C GLN A 5 6.46 9.57 -17.56
N TYR A 6 6.35 9.71 -16.24
CA TYR A 6 6.30 8.58 -15.32
C TYR A 6 4.91 7.94 -15.44
N PRO A 7 4.79 6.64 -15.76
CA PRO A 7 3.50 5.96 -15.79
C PRO A 7 2.87 5.92 -14.39
N ALA A 8 1.55 5.78 -14.31
CA ALA A 8 0.93 5.44 -13.03
C ALA A 8 1.35 4.01 -12.61
N VAL A 9 1.59 3.80 -11.32
CA VAL A 9 2.00 2.51 -10.75
C VAL A 9 1.01 2.07 -9.68
N SER A 10 0.48 0.86 -9.83
CA SER A 10 -0.30 0.19 -8.78
C SER A 10 0.54 -0.90 -8.13
N VAL A 11 0.77 -0.81 -6.83
CA VAL A 11 1.47 -1.84 -6.06
C VAL A 11 0.43 -2.77 -5.44
N ILE A 12 0.37 -4.02 -5.91
CA ILE A 12 -0.52 -5.02 -5.34
C ILE A 12 0.20 -5.75 -4.20
N MET A 13 -0.36 -5.71 -3.00
CA MET A 13 0.20 -6.36 -1.81
C MET A 13 -0.76 -7.43 -1.30
N PRO A 14 -0.51 -8.72 -1.58
CA PRO A 14 -1.19 -9.83 -0.91
C PRO A 14 -0.78 -9.90 0.56
N VAL A 15 -1.74 -10.01 1.47
CA VAL A 15 -1.49 -9.98 2.92
C VAL A 15 -2.25 -11.10 3.62
N LEU A 16 -1.55 -11.83 4.52
CA LEU A 16 -2.12 -12.88 5.35
C LEU A 16 -1.36 -12.93 6.69
N ASN A 17 -2.05 -12.63 7.80
CA ASN A 17 -1.45 -12.64 9.14
C ASN A 17 -0.20 -11.74 9.29
N GLU A 18 -0.29 -10.49 8.85
CA GLU A 18 0.81 -9.54 8.81
C GLU A 18 0.61 -8.33 9.75
N GLU A 19 -0.10 -8.52 10.88
CA GLU A 19 -0.40 -7.42 11.81
C GLU A 19 0.83 -6.62 12.23
N ARG A 20 2.00 -7.27 12.30
CA ARG A 20 3.27 -6.67 12.74
C ARG A 20 3.96 -5.83 11.68
N HIS A 21 3.67 -6.06 10.41
CA HIS A 21 4.45 -5.52 9.30
C HIS A 21 3.62 -4.66 8.34
N LEU A 22 2.31 -4.89 8.25
CA LEU A 22 1.42 -4.23 7.29
C LEU A 22 1.59 -2.70 7.25
N ARG A 23 1.46 -2.02 8.41
CA ARG A 23 1.60 -0.55 8.48
C ARG A 23 2.94 -0.05 7.97
N ASN A 24 4.03 -0.71 8.38
CA ASN A 24 5.38 -0.30 7.99
C ASN A 24 5.62 -0.55 6.49
N SER A 25 5.10 -1.65 5.95
CA SER A 25 5.21 -1.98 4.52
C SER A 25 4.48 -0.96 3.66
N VAL A 26 3.22 -0.63 3.98
CA VAL A 26 2.43 0.38 3.25
C VAL A 26 3.11 1.75 3.32
N ARG A 27 3.53 2.18 4.52
CA ARG A 27 4.25 3.43 4.70
C ARG A 27 5.51 3.51 3.82
N HIS A 28 6.33 2.47 3.82
CA HIS A 28 7.56 2.47 3.01
C HIS A 28 7.30 2.51 1.51
N ILE A 29 6.20 1.96 1.02
CA ILE A 29 5.83 2.06 -0.40
C ILE A 29 5.39 3.49 -0.72
N LEU A 30 4.50 4.07 0.10
CA LEU A 30 3.99 5.42 -0.13
C LEU A 30 5.03 6.53 0.06
N GLU A 31 6.09 6.29 0.84
CA GLU A 31 7.23 7.20 1.03
C GLU A 31 8.25 7.17 -0.12
N GLN A 32 8.08 6.32 -1.14
CA GLN A 32 9.01 6.26 -2.25
C GLN A 32 8.99 7.54 -3.09
N GLU A 33 10.18 8.03 -3.46
CA GLU A 33 10.33 9.14 -4.40
C GLU A 33 10.03 8.64 -5.84
N TYR A 34 8.76 8.55 -6.18
CA TYR A 34 8.28 8.30 -7.54
C TYR A 34 7.58 9.54 -8.09
N ALA A 35 8.04 10.03 -9.24
CA ALA A 35 7.53 11.28 -9.82
C ALA A 35 6.19 11.11 -10.56
N GLY A 36 5.68 9.88 -10.69
CA GLY A 36 4.35 9.59 -11.22
C GLY A 36 3.34 9.30 -10.12
N GLU A 37 2.10 9.01 -10.51
CA GLU A 37 1.06 8.57 -9.57
C GLU A 37 1.36 7.16 -9.06
N MET A 38 1.17 6.94 -7.77
CA MET A 38 1.33 5.65 -7.12
C MET A 38 0.13 5.38 -6.20
N GLU A 39 -0.35 4.14 -6.24
CA GLU A 39 -1.38 3.62 -5.35
C GLU A 39 -0.98 2.24 -4.79
N VAL A 40 -1.54 1.87 -3.64
CA VAL A 40 -1.30 0.57 -2.99
C VAL A 40 -2.61 -0.18 -2.83
N VAL A 41 -2.72 -1.35 -3.46
CA VAL A 41 -3.88 -2.22 -3.34
C VAL A 41 -3.57 -3.38 -2.40
N ILE A 42 -4.19 -3.36 -1.23
CA ILE A 42 -4.06 -4.42 -0.21
C ILE A 42 -5.04 -5.55 -0.53
N ALA A 43 -4.52 -6.73 -0.92
CA ALA A 43 -5.30 -7.92 -1.19
C ALA A 43 -5.31 -8.85 0.05
N LEU A 44 -6.36 -8.74 0.87
CA LEU A 44 -6.51 -9.50 2.11
C LEU A 44 -6.85 -10.97 1.86
N GLY A 45 -6.05 -11.87 2.43
CA GLY A 45 -6.40 -13.27 2.64
C GLY A 45 -7.15 -13.49 3.97
N PRO A 46 -7.59 -14.72 4.28
CA PRO A 46 -8.33 -15.04 5.50
C PRO A 46 -7.42 -15.02 6.74
N SER A 47 -7.09 -13.83 7.23
CA SER A 47 -6.24 -13.63 8.41
C SER A 47 -6.98 -14.01 9.69
N ALA A 48 -6.23 -14.49 10.69
CA ALA A 48 -6.72 -14.85 12.02
C ALA A 48 -6.24 -13.88 13.11
N ASP A 49 -5.48 -12.84 12.72
CA ASP A 49 -4.97 -11.77 13.56
C ASP A 49 -5.64 -10.43 13.22
N ARG A 50 -5.06 -9.30 13.63
CA ARG A 50 -5.63 -7.97 13.41
C ARG A 50 -5.33 -7.36 12.04
N THR A 51 -4.85 -8.15 11.07
CA THR A 51 -4.48 -7.65 9.73
C THR A 51 -5.60 -6.85 9.06
N ASP A 52 -6.84 -7.35 9.10
CA ASP A 52 -7.98 -6.73 8.42
C ASP A 52 -8.36 -5.38 9.05
N GLU A 53 -8.31 -5.29 10.38
CA GLU A 53 -8.53 -4.03 11.12
C GLU A 53 -7.48 -2.99 10.72
N ILE A 54 -6.21 -3.40 10.71
CA ILE A 54 -5.09 -2.52 10.36
C ILE A 54 -5.22 -2.03 8.91
N ALA A 55 -5.65 -2.89 7.97
CA ALA A 55 -5.89 -2.49 6.59
C ALA A 55 -7.00 -1.45 6.49
N ALA A 56 -8.10 -1.60 7.23
CA ALA A 56 -9.18 -0.63 7.26
C ALA A 56 -8.75 0.72 7.86
N GLU A 57 -7.93 0.70 8.92
CA GLU A 57 -7.33 1.91 9.50
C GLU A 57 -6.43 2.63 8.49
N LEU A 58 -5.58 1.89 7.77
CA LEU A 58 -4.70 2.46 6.74
C LEU A 58 -5.48 3.16 5.61
N VAL A 59 -6.54 2.54 5.09
CA VAL A 59 -7.40 3.14 4.04
C VAL A 59 -8.11 4.40 4.55
N ALA A 60 -8.46 4.45 5.83
CA ALA A 60 -9.05 5.64 6.44
C ALA A 60 -8.04 6.77 6.66
N GLU A 61 -6.77 6.44 6.91
CA GLU A 61 -5.67 7.38 7.08
C GLU A 61 -5.15 7.95 5.74
N ASP A 62 -5.02 7.10 4.72
CA ASP A 62 -4.60 7.47 3.35
C ASP A 62 -5.38 6.62 2.32
N PRO A 63 -6.22 7.23 1.46
CA PRO A 63 -7.03 6.49 0.50
C PRO A 63 -6.27 6.08 -0.79
N ARG A 64 -4.97 6.38 -0.90
CA ARG A 64 -4.12 6.01 -2.05
C ARG A 64 -3.60 4.58 -1.95
#